data_AF-F8ICN5-F1
#
_entry.id   AF-F8ICN5-F1
#
_cell.length_a   1.000
_cell.length_b   1.000
_cell.length_c   1.000
_cell.angle_alpha   90.00
_cell.angle_beta   90.00
_cell.angle_gamma   90.00
#
_symmetry.space_group_name_H-M   'P 1'
#
loop_
_entity.id
_entity.type
_entity.pdbx_description
1 polymer ?
#
loop_
_entity_poly.entity_id
_entity_poly.type
_entity_poly.pdbx_seq_one_letter_code
_entity_poly.pdbx_strand_id
1 'polypeptide(L)'
;MEQKSWMLPSFGNHDIADRILAKEMLSDYEAQLDIAMEVFLAERCTTLHPTTLIPSDESMLSGRSLLSYLGTFSRAGYETRQGTKVRPVRRAGICEMYQEIYSSHFDEYGRWHGRYFLDYLQFAAEKLSHISEGGMLRDRKTAEKARRLKTDAFEAMVAVIGWHLLHELWRQQALRSTTAAHIVQLLQLMRSMEENIARLWARYRQGEVDEGVQMLRAEWETQRELIANMARDIASHPAESERQLLLRYRPLVIAELRKLHERIGSGTTPAIGTPR
;
A
#
# COMPACT_ATOMS: atom_id res chain seq x y z
N MET A 1 22.55 -20.26 16.56
CA MET A 1 21.18 -20.28 16.02
C MET A 1 21.30 -20.42 14.52
N GLU A 2 20.91 -21.58 14.00
CA GLU A 2 21.11 -21.99 12.62
C GLU A 2 20.22 -21.18 11.67
N GLN A 3 20.85 -20.45 10.75
CA GLN A 3 20.18 -19.94 9.57
C GLN A 3 19.74 -21.14 8.73
N LYS A 4 18.42 -21.37 8.64
CA LYS A 4 17.87 -22.23 7.60
C LYS A 4 18.00 -21.52 6.26
N SER A 5 19.20 -21.66 5.69
CA SER A 5 19.46 -21.49 4.26
C SER A 5 18.47 -22.37 3.51
N TRP A 6 17.64 -21.75 2.68
CA TRP A 6 16.82 -22.48 1.72
C TRP A 6 17.79 -23.31 0.87
N MET A 7 17.72 -24.63 1.01
CA MET A 7 18.64 -25.55 0.35
C MET A 7 18.45 -25.42 -1.16
N LEU A 8 19.43 -24.79 -1.80
CA LEU A 8 19.75 -25.06 -3.20
C LEU A 8 20.02 -26.56 -3.34
N PRO A 9 19.69 -27.18 -4.48
CA PRO A 9 20.26 -28.49 -4.81
C PRO A 9 21.79 -28.37 -4.83
N SER A 10 22.50 -29.27 -4.16
CA SER A 10 23.96 -29.28 -4.16
C SER A 10 24.45 -29.70 -5.55
N PHE A 11 24.75 -28.73 -6.41
CA PHE A 11 25.41 -29.01 -7.68
C PHE A 11 26.92 -29.04 -7.45
N GLY A 12 27.47 -30.25 -7.40
CA GLY A 12 28.91 -30.48 -7.45
C GLY A 12 29.50 -29.92 -8.74
N ASN A 13 30.82 -29.65 -8.73
CA ASN A 13 31.64 -29.06 -9.82
C ASN A 13 31.08 -29.26 -11.25
N HIS A 14 30.13 -28.42 -11.66
CA HIS A 14 29.59 -28.35 -13.00
C HIS A 14 29.33 -26.90 -13.41
N ASP A 15 29.70 -26.69 -14.67
CA ASP A 15 29.60 -25.61 -15.63
C ASP A 15 29.13 -24.20 -15.21
N ILE A 16 29.85 -23.19 -15.73
CA ILE A 16 29.45 -21.78 -15.65
C ILE A 16 28.03 -21.60 -16.23
N ALA A 17 27.67 -22.42 -17.23
CA ALA A 17 26.34 -22.47 -17.82
C ALA A 17 25.23 -22.80 -16.81
N ASP A 18 25.45 -23.77 -15.90
CA ASP A 18 24.44 -24.15 -14.89
C ASP A 18 24.22 -23.03 -13.87
N ARG A 19 25.28 -22.30 -13.53
CA ARG A 19 25.19 -21.14 -12.63
C ARG A 19 24.48 -19.96 -13.28
N ILE A 20 24.70 -19.74 -14.58
CA ILE A 20 23.99 -18.72 -15.36
C ILE A 20 22.50 -19.07 -15.43
N LEU A 21 22.17 -20.31 -15.81
CA LEU A 21 20.79 -20.78 -15.90
C LEU A 21 20.06 -20.69 -14.55
N ALA A 22 20.70 -21.10 -13.46
CA ALA A 22 20.13 -20.98 -12.11
C ALA A 22 19.85 -19.53 -11.71
N LYS A 23 20.73 -18.59 -12.09
CA LYS A 23 20.56 -17.16 -11.83
C LYS A 23 19.42 -16.58 -12.66
N GLU A 24 19.29 -16.96 -13.93
CA GLU A 24 18.19 -16.55 -14.80
C GLU A 24 16.85 -17.06 -14.27
N MET A 25 16.78 -18.34 -13.91
CA MET A 25 15.57 -18.93 -13.32
C MET A 25 15.16 -18.25 -12.01
N LEU A 26 16.13 -17.89 -11.17
CA LEU A 26 15.86 -17.16 -9.93
C LEU A 26 15.35 -15.74 -10.21
N SER A 27 15.97 -15.05 -11.16
CA SER A 27 15.55 -13.71 -11.58
C SER A 27 14.13 -13.71 -12.14
N ASP A 28 13.78 -14.70 -12.96
CA ASP A 28 12.43 -14.86 -13.51
C ASP A 28 11.41 -15.17 -12.41
N TYR A 29 11.76 -16.05 -11.47
CA TYR A 29 10.92 -16.37 -10.31
C TYR A 29 10.63 -15.11 -9.47
N GLU A 30 11.67 -14.33 -9.17
CA GLU A 30 11.55 -13.10 -8.38
C GLU A 30 10.70 -12.05 -9.09
N ALA A 31 10.90 -11.83 -10.38
CA ALA A 31 10.10 -10.90 -11.18
C ALA A 31 8.61 -11.31 -11.21
N GLN A 32 8.34 -12.61 -11.35
CA GLN A 32 6.97 -13.13 -11.31
C GLN A 32 6.31 -12.94 -9.94
N LEU A 33 7.06 -13.17 -8.86
CA LEU A 33 6.56 -12.96 -7.50
C LEU A 33 6.25 -11.48 -7.24
N ASP A 34 7.11 -10.56 -7.71
CA ASP A 34 6.91 -9.13 -7.56
C ASP A 34 5.60 -8.68 -8.23
N ILE A 35 5.33 -9.13 -9.46
CA ILE A 35 4.06 -8.87 -10.18
C ILE A 35 2.87 -9.48 -9.43
N ALA A 36 2.97 -10.75 -9.01
CA ALA A 36 1.89 -11.43 -8.31
C ALA A 36 1.53 -10.71 -6.99
N MET A 37 2.52 -10.14 -6.29
CA MET A 37 2.30 -9.35 -5.09
C MET A 37 1.58 -8.04 -5.37
N GLU A 38 1.94 -7.31 -6.43
CA GLU A 38 1.22 -6.09 -6.81
C GLU A 38 -0.26 -6.37 -7.11
N VAL A 39 -0.54 -7.43 -7.89
CA VAL A 39 -1.92 -7.85 -8.21
C VAL A 39 -2.66 -8.32 -6.96
N PHE A 40 -2.02 -9.12 -6.10
CA PHE A 40 -2.62 -9.59 -4.84
C PHE A 40 -3.07 -8.43 -3.96
N LEU A 41 -2.20 -7.42 -3.79
CA LEU A 41 -2.51 -6.24 -3.00
C LEU A 41 -3.62 -5.40 -3.65
N ALA A 42 -3.61 -5.28 -4.97
CA ALA A 42 -4.63 -4.55 -5.71
C ALA A 42 -6.02 -5.21 -5.53
N GLU A 43 -6.12 -6.53 -5.71
CA GLU A 43 -7.38 -7.27 -5.51
C GLU A 43 -7.90 -7.13 -4.07
N ARG A 44 -7.03 -7.18 -3.06
CA ARG A 44 -7.39 -6.97 -1.65
C ARG A 44 -8.03 -5.60 -1.39
N CYS A 45 -7.73 -4.59 -2.22
CA CYS A 45 -8.28 -3.25 -2.10
C CYS A 45 -9.60 -3.07 -2.86
N THR A 46 -9.92 -3.96 -3.82
CA THR A 46 -11.17 -3.89 -4.60
C THR A 46 -12.40 -4.35 -3.83
N THR A 47 -12.23 -5.22 -2.83
CA THR A 47 -13.35 -5.81 -2.11
C THR A 47 -14.02 -4.83 -1.16
N LEU A 48 -13.29 -3.87 -0.60
CA LEU A 48 -13.80 -2.84 0.31
C LEU A 48 -12.89 -1.61 0.26
N HIS A 49 -13.48 -0.40 0.23
CA HIS A 49 -12.70 0.84 0.20
C HIS A 49 -11.78 0.94 1.44
N PRO A 50 -10.51 1.36 1.31
CA PRO A 50 -9.56 1.39 2.43
C PRO A 50 -10.04 2.16 3.67
N THR A 51 -10.86 3.20 3.48
CA THR A 51 -11.43 3.96 4.60
C THR A 51 -12.64 3.30 5.26
N THR A 52 -13.27 2.32 4.61
CA THR A 52 -14.42 1.57 5.10
C THR A 52 -14.03 0.19 5.67
N LEU A 53 -12.82 -0.28 5.34
CA LEU A 53 -12.23 -1.52 5.86
C LEU A 53 -12.08 -1.54 7.39
N ILE A 54 -11.79 -0.38 7.99
CA ILE A 54 -11.70 -0.24 9.44
C ILE A 54 -12.83 0.67 9.89
N PRO A 55 -13.84 0.15 10.61
CA PRO A 55 -14.94 0.94 11.14
C PRO A 55 -14.42 2.13 11.93
N SER A 56 -15.08 3.27 11.81
CA SER A 56 -14.82 4.40 12.69
C SER A 56 -15.44 4.15 14.06
N ASP A 57 -14.85 3.25 14.83
CA ASP A 57 -15.18 3.08 16.24
C ASP A 57 -14.18 3.85 17.12
N GLU A 58 -14.49 4.03 18.41
CA GLU A 58 -13.55 4.69 19.34
C GLU A 58 -12.34 3.82 19.69
N SER A 59 -12.37 2.53 19.33
CA SER A 59 -11.46 1.51 19.81
C SER A 59 -10.21 1.36 18.93
N MET A 60 -10.31 1.70 17.65
CA MET A 60 -9.22 1.61 16.67
C MET A 60 -9.00 2.93 15.91
N LEU A 61 -7.95 2.97 15.08
CA LEU A 61 -7.75 4.05 14.12
C LEU A 61 -8.64 3.81 12.89
N SER A 62 -9.47 4.79 12.52
CA SER A 62 -10.22 4.69 11.27
C SER A 62 -9.28 4.60 10.05
N GLY A 63 -9.73 3.93 8.97
CA GLY A 63 -8.92 3.78 7.76
C GLY A 63 -8.48 5.12 7.16
N ARG A 64 -9.30 6.17 7.27
CA ARG A 64 -8.94 7.54 6.87
C ARG A 64 -7.80 8.13 7.72
N SER A 65 -7.84 7.91 9.04
CA SER A 65 -6.77 8.36 9.94
C SER A 65 -5.49 7.61 9.64
N LEU A 66 -5.58 6.29 9.43
CA LEU A 66 -4.45 5.45 9.07
C LEU A 66 -3.78 5.93 7.77
N LEU A 67 -4.55 6.16 6.70
CA LEU A 67 -4.02 6.70 5.43
C LEU A 67 -3.35 8.07 5.60
N SER A 68 -3.93 8.96 6.40
CA SER A 68 -3.33 10.27 6.72
C SER A 68 -1.98 10.10 7.44
N TYR A 69 -1.90 9.15 8.38
CA TYR A 69 -0.64 8.88 9.06
C TYR A 69 0.39 8.24 8.14
N LEU A 70 0.01 7.39 7.19
CA LEU A 70 0.91 6.78 6.22
C LEU A 70 1.47 7.81 5.22
N GLY A 71 0.66 8.79 4.78
CA GLY A 71 1.06 9.77 3.77
C GLY A 71 2.03 10.86 4.23
N THR A 72 2.71 11.50 3.27
CA THR A 72 3.56 12.67 3.54
C THR A 72 2.71 13.83 4.04
N PHE A 73 3.06 14.36 5.21
CA PHE A 73 2.40 15.52 5.79
C PHE A 73 3.22 16.77 5.48
N SER A 74 2.58 17.77 4.88
CA SER A 74 3.17 19.10 4.68
C SER A 74 2.16 20.15 5.10
N ARG A 75 2.53 21.03 6.04
CA ARG A 75 1.75 22.21 6.39
C ARG A 75 2.46 23.43 5.82
N ALA A 76 1.78 24.14 4.93
CA ALA A 76 2.27 25.41 4.41
C ALA A 76 2.63 26.35 5.58
N GLY A 77 3.76 27.02 5.47
CA GLY A 77 4.18 28.01 6.46
C GLY A 77 3.13 29.10 6.59
N TYR A 78 2.72 29.42 7.81
CA TYR A 78 1.83 30.54 8.09
C TYR A 78 2.62 31.61 8.84
N GLU A 79 2.30 32.88 8.58
CA GLU A 79 2.79 33.98 9.38
C GLU A 79 1.99 34.02 10.69
N THR A 80 2.72 34.05 11.81
CA THR A 80 2.11 34.32 13.11
C THR A 80 1.69 35.78 13.18
N ARG A 81 0.74 36.14 14.05
CA ARG A 81 0.33 37.54 14.32
C ARG A 81 1.49 38.49 14.67
N GLN A 82 2.67 37.96 14.97
CA GLN A 82 3.90 38.72 15.29
C GLN A 82 4.89 38.81 14.11
N GLY A 83 4.49 38.49 12.88
CA GLY A 83 5.34 38.65 11.68
C GLY A 83 6.46 37.62 11.53
N THR A 84 6.49 36.56 12.36
CA THR A 84 7.47 35.48 12.22
C THR A 84 6.94 34.44 11.24
N LYS A 85 7.61 34.27 10.09
CA LYS A 85 7.35 33.18 9.13
C LYS A 85 7.68 31.84 9.77
N VAL A 86 6.66 31.00 9.98
CA VAL A 86 6.88 29.61 10.41
C VAL A 86 7.36 28.81 9.21
N ARG A 87 8.52 28.14 9.33
CA ARG A 87 9.00 27.22 8.28
C ARG A 87 7.96 26.12 8.04
N PRO A 88 7.72 25.71 6.78
CA PRO A 88 6.79 24.62 6.50
C PRO A 88 7.22 23.37 7.27
N VAL A 89 6.27 22.75 7.96
CA VAL A 89 6.52 21.49 8.68
C VAL A 89 6.23 20.36 7.70
N ARG A 90 7.29 19.69 7.24
CA ARG A 90 7.21 18.48 6.40
C ARG A 90 7.59 17.26 7.23
N ARG A 91 6.75 16.22 7.21
CA ARG A 91 7.04 14.88 7.71
C ARG A 91 6.92 13.92 6.52
N ALA A 92 7.97 13.17 6.24
CA ALA A 92 7.97 12.14 5.23
C ALA A 92 6.80 11.15 5.44
N GLY A 93 6.29 10.59 4.36
CA GLY A 93 5.35 9.46 4.41
C GLY A 93 6.08 8.16 4.73
N ILE A 94 5.33 7.10 5.01
CA ILE A 94 5.91 5.79 5.35
C ILE A 94 6.70 5.20 4.17
N CYS A 95 6.22 5.38 2.94
CA CYS A 95 6.88 4.89 1.73
C CYS A 95 8.22 5.60 1.53
N GLU A 96 8.24 6.93 1.69
CA GLU A 96 9.48 7.73 1.61
C GLU A 96 10.49 7.27 2.68
N MET A 97 10.07 7.14 3.94
CA MET A 97 10.96 6.66 5.02
C MET A 97 11.48 5.24 4.75
N TYR A 98 10.64 4.36 4.20
CA TYR A 98 11.05 2.99 3.91
C TYR A 98 12.08 2.93 2.78
N GLN A 99 11.87 3.69 1.71
CA GLN A 99 12.80 3.76 0.57
C GLN A 99 14.16 4.34 0.97
N GLU A 100 14.19 5.31 1.89
CA GLU A 100 15.44 5.86 2.44
C GLU A 100 16.25 4.83 3.23
N ILE A 101 15.57 3.96 4.01
CA ILE A 101 16.23 2.98 4.88
C ILE A 101 16.55 1.66 4.16
N TYR A 102 15.66 1.23 3.26
CA TYR A 102 15.73 -0.04 2.54
C TYR A 102 15.79 0.20 1.04
N SER A 103 16.75 1.01 0.59
CA SER A 103 16.92 1.34 -0.84
C SER A 103 17.14 0.09 -1.70
N SER A 104 17.75 -0.97 -1.17
CA SER A 104 17.92 -2.26 -1.84
C SER A 104 16.63 -3.04 -2.09
N HIS A 105 15.50 -2.62 -1.51
CA HIS A 105 14.18 -3.20 -1.78
C HIS A 105 13.51 -2.58 -3.01
N PHE A 106 14.19 -1.66 -3.69
CA PHE A 106 13.74 -1.00 -4.91
C PHE A 106 14.81 -1.16 -5.98
N ASP A 107 14.39 -1.25 -7.25
CA ASP A 107 15.31 -1.21 -8.37
C ASP A 107 15.73 0.23 -8.72
N GLU A 108 16.62 0.37 -9.70
CA GLU A 108 17.14 1.66 -10.17
C GLU A 108 16.06 2.61 -10.72
N TYR A 109 14.88 2.08 -11.08
CA TYR A 109 13.72 2.86 -11.55
C TYR A 109 12.74 3.18 -10.41
N GLY A 110 13.09 2.86 -9.15
CA GLY A 110 12.23 3.07 -8.00
C GLY A 110 11.09 2.07 -7.89
N ARG A 111 11.12 0.96 -8.64
CA ARG A 111 10.07 -0.06 -8.57
C ARG A 111 10.37 -1.00 -7.41
N TRP A 112 9.38 -1.17 -6.54
CA TRP A 112 9.52 -1.93 -5.30
C TRP A 112 9.47 -3.45 -5.52
N HIS A 113 10.38 -4.22 -4.95
CA HIS A 113 10.34 -5.69 -5.04
C HIS A 113 9.27 -6.27 -4.10
N GLY A 114 8.22 -6.82 -4.69
CA GLY A 114 7.05 -7.41 -4.03
C GLY A 114 7.38 -8.44 -2.94
N ARG A 115 8.47 -9.19 -3.12
CA ARG A 115 8.99 -10.14 -2.12
C ARG A 115 9.28 -9.51 -0.74
N TYR A 116 9.52 -8.20 -0.64
CA TYR A 116 9.78 -7.50 0.62
C TYR A 116 8.52 -6.89 1.25
N PHE A 117 7.33 -7.37 0.91
CA PHE A 117 6.08 -6.81 1.42
C PHE A 117 5.93 -6.97 2.92
N LEU A 118 6.36 -8.12 3.43
CA LEU A 118 6.28 -8.41 4.86
C LEU A 118 7.19 -7.47 5.65
N ASP A 119 8.36 -7.14 5.12
CA ASP A 119 9.30 -6.18 5.72
C ASP A 119 8.71 -4.77 5.71
N TYR A 120 8.09 -4.36 4.60
CA TYR A 120 7.39 -3.09 4.49
C TYR A 120 6.22 -3.00 5.48
N LEU A 121 5.41 -4.05 5.58
CA LEU A 121 4.27 -4.12 6.47
C LEU A 121 4.71 -4.10 7.94
N GLN A 122 5.77 -4.83 8.29
CA GLN A 122 6.36 -4.81 9.62
C GLN A 122 6.90 -3.41 9.95
N PHE A 123 7.64 -2.78 9.04
CA PHE A 123 8.14 -1.42 9.20
C PHE A 123 7.00 -0.43 9.42
N ALA A 124 5.96 -0.45 8.59
CA ALA A 124 4.79 0.40 8.73
C ALA A 124 4.10 0.18 10.08
N ALA A 125 3.89 -1.08 10.48
CA ALA A 125 3.29 -1.44 11.75
C ALA A 125 4.11 -0.90 12.93
N GLU A 126 5.44 -1.02 12.90
CA GLU A 126 6.34 -0.48 13.93
C GLU A 126 6.24 1.04 14.01
N LYS A 127 6.37 1.75 12.88
CA LYS A 127 6.29 3.22 12.82
C LYS A 127 4.95 3.78 13.28
N LEU A 128 3.87 3.04 13.08
CA LEU A 128 2.53 3.37 13.57
C LEU A 128 2.30 3.03 15.05
N SER A 129 3.23 2.38 15.74
CA SER A 129 3.01 1.87 17.12
C SER A 129 3.98 2.39 18.19
N HIS A 130 4.97 3.20 17.77
CA HIS A 130 5.96 3.80 18.65
C HIS A 130 5.75 5.33 18.77
N ILE A 131 5.78 5.79 20.02
CA ILE A 131 5.78 7.20 20.41
C ILE A 131 7.23 7.53 20.78
N SER A 132 8.07 7.81 19.79
CA SER A 132 9.47 8.19 20.01
C SER A 132 9.98 9.05 18.86
N GLU A 133 11.17 9.63 19.02
CA GLU A 133 11.94 10.13 17.86
C GLU A 133 12.03 9.01 16.82
N GLY A 134 11.55 9.27 15.61
CA GLY A 134 11.45 8.28 14.52
C GLY A 134 10.12 7.52 14.41
N GLY A 135 9.14 7.74 15.29
CA GLY A 135 7.76 7.24 15.19
C GLY A 135 6.81 8.26 14.52
N MET A 136 5.73 7.77 13.91
CA MET A 136 4.77 8.64 13.19
C MET A 136 3.72 9.31 14.10
N LEU A 137 3.51 8.77 15.30
CA LEU A 137 2.45 9.18 16.21
C LEU A 137 2.98 9.97 17.39
N ARG A 138 2.25 11.02 17.77
CA ARG A 138 2.66 11.96 18.83
C ARG A 138 1.96 11.71 20.16
N ASP A 139 0.91 10.90 20.18
CA ASP A 139 0.12 10.68 21.38
C ASP A 139 -0.09 9.18 21.67
N ARG A 140 -0.13 8.86 22.96
CA ARG A 140 -0.22 7.48 23.44
C ARG A 140 -1.53 6.79 23.10
N LYS A 141 -2.62 7.54 23.06
CA LYS A 141 -3.95 7.01 22.76
C LYS A 141 -4.02 6.54 21.30
N THR A 142 -3.51 7.33 20.37
CA THR A 142 -3.47 6.98 18.95
C THR A 142 -2.53 5.80 18.69
N ALA A 143 -1.38 5.75 19.38
CA ALA A 143 -0.47 4.60 19.27
C ALA A 143 -1.11 3.30 19.77
N GLU A 144 -1.87 3.35 20.85
CA GLU A 144 -2.60 2.18 21.35
C GLU A 144 -3.71 1.74 20.37
N LYS A 145 -4.45 2.69 19.81
CA LYS A 145 -5.44 2.41 18.74
C LYS A 145 -4.79 1.78 17.51
N ALA A 146 -3.61 2.25 17.12
CA ALA A 146 -2.86 1.68 16.00
C ALA A 146 -2.35 0.26 16.29
N ARG A 147 -1.98 -0.05 17.55
CA ARG A 147 -1.58 -1.39 17.95
C ARG A 147 -2.72 -2.40 17.81
N ARG A 148 -3.95 -2.02 18.14
CA ARG A 148 -5.14 -2.87 17.98
C ARG A 148 -5.39 -3.28 16.52
N LEU A 149 -5.01 -2.44 15.56
CA LEU A 149 -5.09 -2.82 14.14
C LEU A 149 -4.24 -4.05 13.81
N LYS A 150 -3.14 -4.27 14.55
CA LYS A 150 -2.24 -5.39 14.33
C LYS A 150 -2.81 -6.73 14.79
N THR A 151 -3.70 -6.72 15.77
CA THR A 151 -4.28 -7.93 16.38
C THR A 151 -5.69 -8.16 15.87
N ASP A 152 -6.54 -7.14 15.97
CA ASP A 152 -7.99 -7.26 15.86
C ASP A 152 -8.47 -7.03 14.42
N ALA A 153 -7.69 -6.28 13.63
CA ALA A 153 -8.04 -5.87 12.27
C ALA A 153 -6.86 -6.02 11.28
N PHE A 154 -6.04 -7.06 11.47
CA PHE A 154 -4.78 -7.25 10.72
C PHE A 154 -5.00 -7.25 9.20
N GLU A 155 -5.97 -8.01 8.70
CA GLU A 155 -6.27 -8.08 7.26
C GLU A 155 -6.68 -6.72 6.68
N ALA A 156 -7.45 -5.94 7.43
CA ALA A 156 -7.84 -4.58 7.04
C ALA A 156 -6.62 -3.64 7.04
N MET A 157 -5.74 -3.74 8.03
CA MET A 157 -4.48 -2.99 8.08
C MET A 157 -3.58 -3.32 6.89
N VAL A 158 -3.41 -4.61 6.56
CA VAL A 158 -2.65 -5.09 5.39
C VAL A 158 -3.18 -4.44 4.11
N ALA A 159 -4.49 -4.44 3.92
CA ALA A 159 -5.12 -3.86 2.74
C ALA A 159 -4.94 -2.34 2.67
N VAL A 160 -5.08 -1.60 3.79
CA VAL A 160 -4.86 -0.14 3.81
C VAL A 160 -3.39 0.22 3.56
N ILE A 161 -2.45 -0.50 4.15
CA ILE A 161 -1.01 -0.28 3.96
C ILE A 161 -0.60 -0.66 2.53
N GLY A 162 -1.10 -1.79 2.02
CA GLY A 162 -0.89 -2.23 0.64
C GLY A 162 -1.45 -1.24 -0.37
N TRP A 163 -2.67 -0.73 -0.15
CA TRP A 163 -3.25 0.35 -0.95
C TRP A 163 -2.34 1.57 -0.99
N HIS A 164 -1.87 2.03 0.17
CA HIS A 164 -1.01 3.21 0.23
C HIS A 164 0.28 3.00 -0.56
N LEU A 165 0.93 1.84 -0.43
CA LEU A 165 2.13 1.51 -1.20
C LEU A 165 1.85 1.52 -2.72
N LEU A 166 0.82 0.79 -3.17
CA LEU A 166 0.48 0.72 -4.59
C LEU A 166 0.12 2.10 -5.16
N HIS A 167 -0.58 2.92 -4.39
CA HIS A 167 -0.91 4.29 -4.77
C HIS A 167 0.34 5.17 -4.95
N GLU A 168 1.31 5.06 -4.04
CA GLU A 168 2.58 5.80 -4.17
C GLU A 168 3.40 5.32 -5.37
N LEU A 169 3.49 4.01 -5.59
CA LEU A 169 4.17 3.43 -6.76
C LEU A 169 3.48 3.85 -8.06
N TRP A 170 2.16 3.82 -8.12
CA TRP A 170 1.40 4.28 -9.29
C TRP A 170 1.65 5.75 -9.58
N ARG A 171 1.65 6.61 -8.55
CA ARG A 171 1.93 8.05 -8.67
C ARG A 171 3.33 8.31 -9.25
N GLN A 172 4.28 7.44 -8.94
CA GLN A 172 5.67 7.50 -9.42
C GLN A 172 5.88 6.75 -10.75
N GLN A 173 4.84 6.16 -11.35
CA GLN A 173 4.93 5.29 -12.53
C GLN A 173 5.88 4.09 -12.31
N ALA A 174 5.90 3.57 -11.09
CA ALA A 174 6.82 2.54 -10.60
C ALA A 174 6.15 1.17 -10.34
N LEU A 175 4.91 0.97 -10.78
CA LEU A 175 4.26 -0.36 -10.77
C LEU A 175 4.77 -1.21 -11.94
N ARG A 176 4.96 -2.51 -11.71
CA ARG A 176 5.32 -3.48 -12.75
C ARG A 176 4.07 -4.08 -13.42
N SER A 177 3.04 -4.34 -12.63
CA SER A 177 1.79 -4.94 -13.08
C SER A 177 0.89 -3.89 -13.72
N THR A 178 0.52 -4.16 -14.96
CA THR A 178 -0.49 -3.36 -15.67
C THR A 178 -1.87 -3.52 -15.04
N THR A 179 -2.19 -4.74 -14.57
CA THR A 179 -3.45 -5.05 -13.89
C THR A 179 -3.57 -4.27 -12.57
N ALA A 180 -2.52 -4.28 -11.75
CA ALA A 180 -2.48 -3.51 -10.50
C ALA A 180 -2.61 -2.01 -10.77
N ALA A 181 -1.93 -1.48 -11.79
CA ALA A 181 -2.03 -0.07 -12.16
C ALA A 181 -3.47 0.34 -12.55
N HIS A 182 -4.15 -0.47 -13.37
CA HIS A 182 -5.54 -0.20 -13.73
C HIS A 182 -6.49 -0.31 -12.54
N ILE A 183 -6.31 -1.29 -11.65
CA ILE A 183 -7.11 -1.42 -10.43
C ILE A 183 -6.92 -0.18 -9.53
N VAL A 184 -5.68 0.28 -9.34
CA VAL A 184 -5.39 1.47 -8.52
C VAL A 184 -6.04 2.71 -9.12
N GLN A 185 -5.91 2.90 -10.43
CA GLN A 185 -6.52 4.03 -11.12
C GLN A 185 -8.06 3.98 -11.00
N LEU A 186 -8.68 2.79 -11.12
CA LEU A 186 -10.13 2.63 -11.00
C LEU A 186 -10.61 3.04 -9.61
N LEU A 187 -9.91 2.56 -8.57
CA LEU A 187 -10.24 2.88 -7.17
C LEU A 187 -10.05 4.37 -6.85
N GLN A 188 -9.07 5.05 -7.44
CA GLN A 188 -8.91 6.49 -7.31
C GLN A 188 -10.07 7.28 -7.95
N LEU A 189 -10.51 6.86 -9.14
CA LEU A 189 -11.63 7.49 -9.83
C LEU A 189 -12.92 7.33 -9.03
N MET A 190 -13.21 6.12 -8.55
CA MET A 190 -14.34 5.86 -7.67
C MET A 190 -14.31 6.78 -6.44
N ARG A 191 -13.14 6.95 -5.81
CA ARG A 191 -12.99 7.85 -4.67
C ARG A 191 -13.23 9.32 -5.03
N SER A 192 -12.68 9.79 -6.15
CA SER A 192 -12.91 11.16 -6.62
C SER A 192 -14.41 11.41 -6.85
N MET A 193 -15.12 10.43 -7.42
CA MET A 193 -16.57 10.48 -7.58
C MET A 193 -17.30 10.58 -6.24
N GLU A 194 -16.96 9.72 -5.26
CA GLU A 194 -17.57 9.77 -3.94
C GLU A 194 -17.36 11.12 -3.25
N GLU A 195 -16.14 11.68 -3.31
CA GLU A 195 -15.82 12.98 -2.75
C GLU A 195 -16.57 14.12 -3.47
N ASN A 196 -16.72 14.04 -4.80
CA ASN A 196 -17.52 14.97 -5.60
C ASN A 196 -19.00 14.91 -5.21
N ILE A 197 -19.58 13.70 -5.13
CA ILE A 197 -20.97 13.49 -4.75
C ILE A 197 -21.22 14.03 -3.34
N ALA A 198 -20.36 13.72 -2.37
CA ALA A 198 -20.48 14.21 -1.01
C ALA A 198 -20.46 15.74 -0.93
N ARG A 199 -19.56 16.39 -1.69
CA ARG A 199 -19.49 17.87 -1.78
C ARG A 199 -20.76 18.48 -2.36
N LEU A 200 -21.25 17.92 -3.46
CA LEU A 200 -22.45 18.41 -4.14
C LEU A 200 -23.71 18.18 -3.28
N TRP A 201 -23.78 17.05 -2.57
CA TRP A 201 -24.87 16.79 -1.61
C TRP A 201 -24.87 17.76 -0.42
N ALA A 202 -23.69 18.17 0.06
CA ALA A 202 -23.58 19.18 1.10
C ALA A 202 -24.08 20.56 0.63
N ARG A 203 -23.81 20.95 -0.62
CA ARG A 203 -24.32 22.18 -1.25
C ARG A 203 -25.83 22.12 -1.50
N TYR A 204 -26.34 20.97 -1.95
CA TYR A 204 -27.78 20.74 -2.10
C TYR A 204 -28.54 20.95 -0.78
N ARG A 205 -28.03 20.42 0.34
CA ARG A 205 -28.61 20.66 1.68
C ARG A 205 -28.62 22.13 2.10
N GLN A 206 -27.80 22.98 1.46
CA GLN A 206 -27.72 24.42 1.71
C GLN A 206 -28.64 25.25 0.80
N GLY A 207 -29.43 24.61 -0.09
CA GLY A 207 -30.46 25.28 -0.91
C GLY A 207 -30.03 25.59 -2.35
N GLU A 208 -28.88 25.11 -2.82
CA GLU A 208 -28.40 25.27 -4.20
C GLU A 208 -28.88 24.07 -5.06
N VAL A 209 -30.12 24.11 -5.57
CA VAL A 209 -30.86 22.90 -6.01
C VAL A 209 -30.63 22.48 -7.47
N ASP A 210 -30.78 23.37 -8.45
CA ASP A 210 -30.92 22.93 -9.85
C ASP A 210 -29.60 22.76 -10.62
N GLU A 211 -28.60 23.63 -10.41
CA GLU A 211 -27.31 23.51 -11.09
C GLU A 211 -26.49 22.32 -10.56
N GLY A 212 -26.58 22.04 -9.25
CA GLY A 212 -25.82 20.95 -8.61
C GLY A 212 -26.22 19.56 -9.11
N VAL A 213 -27.50 19.33 -9.41
CA VAL A 213 -28.01 18.04 -9.90
C VAL A 213 -27.63 17.80 -11.37
N GLN A 214 -27.65 18.83 -12.21
CA GLN A 214 -27.22 18.72 -13.60
C GLN A 214 -25.70 18.47 -13.71
N MET A 215 -24.90 19.18 -12.90
CA MET A 215 -23.45 18.93 -12.79
C MET A 215 -23.14 17.51 -12.31
N LEU A 216 -23.87 17.01 -11.31
CA LEU A 216 -23.76 15.63 -10.82
C LEU A 216 -24.01 14.60 -11.93
N ARG A 217 -25.06 14.80 -12.73
CA ARG A 217 -25.41 13.87 -13.81
C ARG A 217 -24.35 13.87 -14.92
N ALA A 218 -23.83 15.04 -15.31
CA ALA A 218 -22.79 15.14 -16.32
C ALA A 218 -21.48 14.47 -15.86
N GLU A 219 -21.03 14.77 -14.64
CA GLU A 219 -19.83 14.15 -14.04
C GLU A 219 -19.99 12.63 -13.91
N TRP A 220 -21.16 12.16 -13.44
CA TRP A 220 -21.46 10.73 -13.33
C TRP A 220 -21.36 10.03 -14.69
N GLU A 221 -21.91 10.62 -15.75
CA GLU A 221 -21.91 10.03 -17.08
C GLU A 221 -20.50 9.92 -17.67
N THR A 222 -19.69 10.99 -17.56
CA THR A 222 -18.29 10.99 -17.99
C THR A 222 -17.44 9.95 -17.24
N GLN A 223 -17.59 9.89 -15.91
CA GLN A 223 -16.84 8.95 -15.09
C GLN A 223 -17.30 7.51 -15.29
N ARG A 224 -18.60 7.27 -15.52
CA ARG A 224 -19.15 5.94 -15.81
C ARG A 224 -18.54 5.35 -17.09
N GLU A 225 -18.42 6.15 -18.15
CA GLU A 225 -17.81 5.70 -19.39
C GLU A 225 -16.34 5.36 -19.21
N LEU A 226 -15.61 6.17 -18.45
CA LEU A 226 -14.20 5.93 -18.13
C LEU A 226 -14.00 4.66 -17.28
N ILE A 227 -14.84 4.45 -16.25
CA ILE A 227 -14.90 3.21 -15.46
C ILE A 227 -15.19 2.00 -16.36
N ALA A 228 -16.15 2.11 -17.28
CA ALA A 228 -16.52 1.03 -18.18
C ALA A 228 -15.41 0.69 -19.19
N ASN A 229 -14.64 1.67 -19.65
CA ASN A 229 -13.46 1.47 -20.48
C ASN A 229 -12.36 0.75 -19.68
N MET A 230 -12.06 1.21 -18.46
CA MET A 230 -11.04 0.58 -17.61
C MET A 230 -11.40 -0.84 -17.19
N ALA A 231 -12.67 -1.11 -16.88
CA ALA A 231 -13.13 -2.47 -16.59
C ALA A 231 -12.96 -3.40 -17.80
N ARG A 232 -13.18 -2.89 -19.03
CA ARG A 232 -12.90 -3.63 -20.27
C ARG A 232 -11.40 -3.83 -20.50
N ASP A 233 -10.57 -2.83 -20.21
CA ASP A 233 -9.12 -2.93 -20.35
C ASP A 233 -8.53 -3.96 -19.37
N ILE A 234 -8.98 -3.95 -18.11
CA ILE A 234 -8.66 -4.98 -17.11
C ILE A 234 -9.08 -6.37 -17.60
N ALA A 235 -10.22 -6.49 -18.28
CA ALA A 235 -10.71 -7.76 -18.80
C ALA A 235 -10.03 -8.23 -20.10
N SER A 236 -9.30 -7.36 -20.83
CA SER A 236 -8.78 -7.64 -22.18
C SER A 236 -7.24 -7.63 -22.32
N HIS A 237 -6.51 -7.08 -21.35
CA HIS A 237 -5.04 -7.01 -21.33
C HIS A 237 -4.39 -8.35 -20.87
N PRO A 238 -3.04 -8.47 -20.80
CA PRO A 238 -2.30 -9.59 -20.18
C PRO A 238 -2.71 -9.99 -18.73
N ALA A 239 -3.83 -9.49 -18.23
CA ALA A 239 -4.56 -9.90 -17.05
C ALA A 239 -4.63 -11.42 -16.89
N GLU A 240 -4.74 -12.22 -17.96
CA GLU A 240 -4.69 -13.68 -17.82
C GLU A 240 -3.31 -14.14 -17.30
N SER A 241 -2.21 -13.65 -17.87
CA SER A 241 -0.86 -14.04 -17.42
C SER A 241 -0.54 -13.57 -16.00
N GLU A 242 -0.82 -12.31 -15.65
CA GLU A 242 -0.58 -11.78 -14.30
C GLU A 242 -1.51 -12.44 -13.26
N ARG A 243 -2.76 -12.78 -13.65
CA ARG A 243 -3.69 -13.52 -12.80
C ARG A 243 -3.28 -14.98 -12.61
N GLN A 244 -2.70 -15.63 -13.62
CA GLN A 244 -2.13 -16.96 -13.47
C GLN A 244 -0.92 -16.95 -12.51
N LEU A 245 -0.08 -15.89 -12.57
CA LEU A 245 0.99 -15.69 -11.57
C LEU A 245 0.40 -15.53 -10.17
N LEU A 246 -0.65 -14.70 -10.02
CA LEU A 246 -1.35 -14.57 -8.75
C LEU A 246 -1.87 -15.93 -8.25
N LEU A 247 -2.57 -16.71 -9.08
CA LEU A 247 -3.10 -18.02 -8.69
C LEU A 247 -1.98 -18.97 -8.23
N ARG A 248 -0.83 -18.93 -8.90
CA ARG A 248 0.35 -19.72 -8.56
C ARG A 248 0.94 -19.34 -7.19
N TYR A 249 1.08 -18.04 -6.91
CA TYR A 249 1.80 -17.58 -5.71
C TYR A 249 0.90 -17.23 -4.52
N ARG A 250 -0.40 -17.02 -4.72
CA ARG A 250 -1.37 -16.64 -3.67
C ARG A 250 -1.33 -17.52 -2.42
N PRO A 251 -1.24 -18.86 -2.50
CA PRO A 251 -1.16 -19.69 -1.30
C PRO A 251 0.07 -19.38 -0.44
N LEU A 252 1.22 -19.13 -1.08
CA LEU A 252 2.47 -18.77 -0.41
C LEU A 252 2.33 -17.42 0.32
N VAL A 253 1.79 -16.41 -0.38
CA VAL A 253 1.58 -15.07 0.17
C VAL A 253 0.67 -15.10 1.39
N ILE A 254 -0.46 -15.83 1.30
CA ILE A 254 -1.40 -15.98 2.42
C ILE A 254 -0.73 -16.69 3.61
N ALA A 255 0.06 -17.73 3.37
CA ALA A 255 0.75 -18.46 4.43
C ALA A 255 1.75 -17.56 5.18
N GLU A 256 2.52 -16.73 4.46
CA GLU A 256 3.48 -15.82 5.07
C GLU A 256 2.82 -14.65 5.83
N LEU A 257 1.70 -14.12 5.31
CA LEU A 257 0.92 -13.12 6.04
C LEU A 257 0.38 -13.67 7.36
N ARG A 258 -0.07 -14.93 7.39
CA ARG A 258 -0.51 -15.60 8.63
C ARG A 258 0.63 -15.72 9.64
N LYS A 259 1.80 -16.18 9.19
CA LYS A 259 3.00 -16.23 10.06
C LYS A 259 3.38 -14.86 10.61
N LEU A 260 3.26 -13.81 9.81
CA LEU A 260 3.51 -12.44 10.26
C LEU A 260 2.48 -12.00 11.30
N HIS A 261 1.19 -12.28 11.10
CA HIS A 261 0.13 -11.98 12.06
C HIS A 261 0.40 -12.64 13.43
N GLU A 262 0.79 -13.92 13.43
CA GLU A 262 1.16 -14.67 14.64
C GLU A 262 2.39 -14.07 15.35
N ARG A 263 3.42 -13.66 14.60
CA ARG A 263 4.62 -13.00 15.16
C ARG A 263 4.30 -11.65 15.80
N ILE A 264 3.49 -10.83 15.11
CA ILE A 264 3.09 -9.53 15.61
C ILE A 264 2.18 -9.67 16.85
N GLY A 265 1.26 -10.64 16.83
CA GLY A 265 0.35 -10.92 17.96
C GLY A 265 1.05 -11.49 19.20
N SER A 266 2.15 -12.23 19.03
CA SER A 266 2.94 -12.78 20.14
C SER A 266 3.95 -11.81 20.75
N GLY A 267 4.08 -10.59 20.21
CA GLY A 267 5.05 -9.59 20.69
C GLY A 267 6.52 -9.96 20.43
N THR A 268 6.78 -11.02 19.66
CA THR A 268 8.13 -11.41 19.25
C THR A 268 8.51 -10.66 17.98
N THR A 269 8.84 -9.38 18.12
CA THR A 269 9.46 -8.60 17.03
C THR A 269 10.97 -8.81 17.10
N PRO A 270 11.61 -9.57 16.17
CA PRO A 270 13.05 -9.47 16.06
C PRO A 270 13.36 -8.03 15.62
N ALA A 271 14.32 -7.39 16.31
CA ALA A 271 14.82 -6.09 15.89
C ALA A 271 15.19 -6.18 14.41
N ILE A 272 14.55 -5.36 13.57
CA ILE A 272 14.91 -5.32 12.16
C ILE A 272 16.40 -5.02 12.10
N GLY A 273 17.16 -5.93 11.48
CA GLY A 273 18.59 -5.81 11.39
C GLY A 273 18.93 -4.43 10.85
N THR A 274 19.75 -3.70 11.60
CA THR A 274 20.38 -2.46 11.12
C THR A 274 20.92 -2.71 9.71
N PRO A 275 20.64 -1.81 8.74
CA PRO A 275 21.24 -1.90 7.43
C PRO A 275 22.77 -1.98 7.61
N ARG A 276 23.40 -2.98 7.00
CA ARG A 276 24.85 -2.99 6.80
C ARG A 276 25.17 -2.25 5.52
#